data_AF-A0A2X2C7A0-F1
#
_entry.id   AF-A0A2X2C7A0-F1
#
_cell.length_a   1.000
_cell.length_b   1.000
_cell.length_c   1.000
_cell.angle_alpha   90.00
_cell.angle_beta   90.00
_cell.angle_gamma   90.00
#
_symmetry.space_group_name_H-M   'P 1'
#
loop_
_entity.id
_entity.type
_entity.pdbx_description
1 polymer ?
#
loop_
_entity_poly.entity_id
_entity_poly.type
_entity_poly.pdbx_seq_one_letter_code
_entity_poly.pdbx_strand_id
1 'polypeptide(L)' 'MLESLTAALQEDAHLLTEDEKTAIDNVVDTLIESVEGTDPVAIENAIKQLDKQTQEFAARRMDTSIRQALAGHSVDEI' A
#
# COMPACT_ATOMS: atom_id res chain seq x y z
N MET A 1 -5.95 -2.94 9.26
CA MET A 1 -6.00 -2.00 8.12
C MET A 1 -4.65 -1.32 7.95
N LEU A 2 -4.19 -0.51 8.91
CA LEU A 2 -2.87 0.13 8.83
C LEU A 2 -1.73 -0.91 8.86
N GLU A 3 -1.72 -1.81 9.84
CA GLU A 3 -0.69 -2.85 9.97
C GLU A 3 -0.58 -3.75 8.74
N SER A 4 -1.72 -4.14 8.17
CA SER A 4 -1.78 -4.94 6.93
C SER A 4 -1.26 -4.17 5.71
N LEU A 5 -1.48 -2.85 5.66
CA LEU A 5 -0.95 -2.01 4.59
C LEU A 5 0.57 -1.83 4.75
N THR A 6 1.05 -1.57 5.97
CA THR A 6 2.47 -1.44 6.26
C THR A 6 3.23 -2.71 5.91
N ALA A 7 2.70 -3.88 6.27
CA ALA A 7 3.29 -5.16 5.89
C ALA A 7 3.39 -5.32 4.37
N ALA A 8 2.30 -5.05 3.64
CA ALA A 8 2.30 -5.09 2.18
C ALA A 8 3.31 -4.12 1.55
N LEU A 9 3.41 -2.89 2.08
CA LEU A 9 4.39 -1.88 1.64
C LEU A 9 5.83 -2.31 1.90
N GLN A 10 6.09 -3.09 2.95
CA GLN A 10 7.41 -3.64 3.25
C GLN A 10 7.77 -4.82 2.34
N GLU A 11 6.84 -5.76 2.14
CA GLU A 11 7.03 -6.93 1.28
C GLU A 11 7.28 -6.53 -0.17
N ASP A 12 6.49 -5.59 -0.68
CA ASP A 12 6.53 -5.16 -2.07
C ASP A 12 7.18 -3.78 -2.25
N ALA A 13 8.03 -3.35 -1.30
CA ALA A 13 8.70 -2.05 -1.32
C ALA A 13 9.45 -1.76 -2.63
N HIS A 14 9.90 -2.81 -3.32
CA HIS A 14 10.58 -2.76 -4.61
C HIS A 14 9.68 -2.30 -5.78
N LEU A 15 8.36 -2.28 -5.61
CA LEU A 15 7.39 -1.78 -6.59
C LEU A 15 7.13 -0.27 -6.47
N LEU A 16 7.69 0.36 -5.43
CA LEU A 16 7.58 1.79 -5.13
C LEU A 16 8.86 2.52 -5.53
N THR A 17 8.69 3.72 -6.07
CA THR A 17 9.75 4.71 -6.15
C THR A 17 10.01 5.34 -4.77
N GLU A 18 11.17 5.97 -4.59
CA GLU A 18 11.49 6.70 -3.35
C GLU A 18 10.49 7.84 -3.07
N ASP A 19 9.98 8.48 -4.12
CA ASP A 19 8.99 9.55 -4.02
C ASP A 19 7.63 9.00 -3.53
N GLU A 20 7.16 7.89 -4.13
CA GLU A 20 5.94 7.21 -3.69
C GLU A 20 6.05 6.70 -2.26
N LYS A 21 7.20 6.13 -1.88
CA LYS A 21 7.46 5.68 -0.52
C LYS A 21 7.35 6.84 0.47
N THR A 22 8.01 7.96 0.17
CA THR A 22 7.97 9.16 1.00
C THR A 22 6.56 9.74 1.09
N ALA A 23 5.81 9.78 -0.01
CA ALA A 23 4.44 10.27 -0.02
C ALA A 23 3.51 9.40 0.84
N ILE A 24 3.68 8.07 0.80
CA ILE A 24 2.90 7.14 1.61
C ILE A 24 3.26 7.28 3.09
N ASP A 25 4.55 7.34 3.44
CA ASP A 25 5.00 7.54 4.82
C ASP A 25 4.40 8.84 5.42
N ASN A 26 4.41 9.94 4.67
CA ASN A 26 3.81 11.22 5.12
C ASN A 26 2.29 11.10 5.40
N VAL A 27 1.56 10.37 4.55
CA VAL A 27 0.11 10.19 4.73
C VAL A 27 -0.20 9.24 5.87
N VAL A 28 0.65 8.23 6.10
CA VAL A 28 0.55 7.33 7.26
C VAL A 28 0.76 8.12 8.55
N ASP A 29 1.78 8.99 8.60
CA ASP A 29 2.05 9.84 9.76
C ASP A 29 0.87 10.78 10.04
N THR A 30 0.37 11.45 9.00
CA THR A 30 -0.83 12.31 9.08
C THR A 30 -2.06 11.54 9.58
N LEU A 31 -2.22 10.29 9.14
CA LEU A 31 -3.32 9.45 9.61
C LEU A 31 -3.14 9.13 11.09
N ILE A 32 -1.94 8.73 11.53
CA ILE A 32 -1.63 8.46 12.95
C ILE A 32 -1.96 9.67 13.81
N GLU A 33 -1.47 10.86 13.44
CA GLU A 33 -1.80 12.12 14.15
C GLU A 33 -3.30 12.38 14.19
N SER A 34 -4.02 12.12 13.09
CA SER A 34 -5.47 12.31 13.01
C SER A 34 -6.24 11.35 13.94
N VAL A 35 -5.78 10.11 14.10
CA VAL A 35 -6.41 9.15 15.04
C VAL A 35 -6.09 9.45 16.50
N GLU A 36 -4.99 10.13 16.79
CA GLU A 36 -4.71 10.64 18.14
C GLU A 36 -5.61 11.84 18.50
N GLY A 37 -6.11 12.55 17.50
CA GLY A 37 -7.16 13.56 17.64
C GLY A 37 -8.57 12.99 17.86
N THR A 38 -9.56 13.87 17.86
CA THR A 38 -10.98 13.50 18.03
C THR A 38 -11.87 13.97 16.87
N ASP A 39 -11.28 14.36 15.74
CA ASP A 39 -12.03 14.79 14.56
C ASP A 39 -12.26 13.62 13.58
N PRO A 40 -13.46 13.02 13.56
CA PRO A 40 -13.77 11.91 12.66
C PRO A 40 -13.68 12.29 11.17
N VAL A 41 -13.87 13.58 10.83
CA VAL A 41 -13.74 14.05 9.45
C VAL A 41 -12.27 14.07 9.01
N ALA A 42 -11.37 14.48 9.91
CA ALA A 42 -9.93 14.45 9.66
C ALA A 42 -9.44 13.01 9.42
N ILE A 43 -9.87 12.06 10.27
CA ILE A 43 -9.54 10.64 10.14
C ILE A 43 -10.06 10.08 8.81
N GLU A 44 -11.31 10.36 8.45
CA GLU A 44 -11.88 9.88 7.18
C GLU A 44 -11.11 10.43 5.97
N ASN A 45 -10.73 11.71 5.99
CA ASN A 45 -9.96 12.33 4.92
C ASN A 45 -8.54 11.75 4.81
N ALA A 46 -7.89 11.47 5.94
CA ALA A 46 -6.57 10.84 5.97
C ALA A 46 -6.63 9.39 5.42
N ILE A 47 -7.66 8.63 5.78
CA ILE A 47 -7.90 7.28 5.22
C ILE A 47 -8.11 7.35 3.70
N LYS A 48 -8.93 8.29 3.21
CA LYS A 48 -9.17 8.45 1.77
C LYS A 48 -7.90 8.85 1.01
N GLN A 49 -7.06 9.70 1.60
CA GLN A 49 -5.77 10.05 1.01
C GLN A 49 -4.83 8.85 0.96
N LEU A 50 -4.77 8.06 2.03
CA LEU A 50 -3.95 6.87 2.09
C LEU A 50 -4.38 5.84 1.05
N ASP A 51 -5.68 5.60 0.93
CA ASP A 51 -6.27 4.71 -0.08
C ASP A 51 -5.84 5.16 -1.48
N LYS A 52 -6.07 6.44 -1.80
CA LYS A 52 -5.69 7.02 -3.10
C LYS A 52 -4.19 6.87 -3.41
N GLN A 53 -3.32 7.15 -2.45
CA GLN A 53 -1.87 7.05 -2.66
C GLN A 53 -1.38 5.60 -2.80
N THR A 54 -2.12 4.64 -2.24
CA THR A 54 -1.76 3.22 -2.31
C THR A 54 -2.48 2.46 -3.43
N GLN A 55 -3.43 3.08 -4.16
CA GLN A 55 -4.16 2.45 -5.27
C GLN A 55 -3.23 1.98 -6.40
N GLU A 56 -2.32 2.83 -6.86
CA GLU A 56 -1.38 2.45 -7.93
C GLU A 56 -0.45 1.33 -7.48
N PHE A 57 0.03 1.40 -6.24
CA PHE A 57 0.84 0.34 -5.65
C PHE A 57 0.09 -0.99 -5.58
N ALA A 58 -1.17 -0.97 -5.11
CA ALA A 58 -2.01 -2.15 -5.06
C ALA A 58 -2.24 -2.77 -6.45
N ALA A 59 -2.43 -1.93 -7.48
CA ALA A 59 -2.53 -2.38 -8.85
C ALA A 59 -1.24 -3.06 -9.34
N ARG A 60 -0.06 -2.45 -9.11
CA ARG A 60 1.24 -3.03 -9.47
C ARG A 60 1.52 -4.34 -8.74
N ARG A 61 1.16 -4.42 -7.45
CA ARG A 61 1.28 -5.62 -6.64
C ARG A 61 0.40 -6.75 -7.18
N MET A 62 -0.86 -6.46 -7.52
CA MET A 62 -1.77 -7.43 -8.13
C MET A 62 -1.23 -7.94 -9.47
N ASP A 63 -0.74 -7.04 -10.33
CA ASP A 63 -0.13 -7.38 -11.62
C ASP A 63 1.07 -8.32 -11.43
N THR A 64 1.91 -8.03 -10.43
CA THR A 64 3.08 -8.84 -10.08
C THR A 64 2.68 -10.22 -9.56
N SER A 65 1.70 -10.30 -8.65
CA SER A 65 1.17 -11.58 -8.16
C SER A 65 0.58 -12.43 -9.27
N ILE A 66 -0.15 -11.83 -10.22
CA ILE A 66 -0.71 -12.55 -11.38
C ILE A 66 0.42 -13.10 -12.25
N ARG A 67 1.43 -12.29 -12.58
CA ARG A 67 2.57 -12.76 -13.38
C ARG A 67 3.34 -13.89 -12.71
N GLN A 68 3.56 -13.79 -11.40
CA GLN A 68 4.22 -14.85 -10.62
C GLN A 68 3.40 -16.15 -10.62
N ALA A 69 2.08 -16.07 -10.42
CA ALA A 69 1.20 -17.23 -10.46
C ALA A 69 1.20 -17.91 -11.84
N LEU A 70 1.17 -17.12 -12.92
CA LEU A 70 1.25 -17.64 -14.29
C LEU A 70 2.61 -18.27 -14.59
N ALA A 71 3.71 -17.66 -14.15
CA ALA A 71 5.06 -18.19 -14.34
C ALA A 71 5.33 -19.45 -13.51
N GLY A 72 4.80 -19.52 -12.28
CA GLY A 72 4.93 -20.69 -11.41
C GLY A 72 4.18 -21.90 -11.93
N HIS A 73 3.02 -21.71 -12.56
CA HIS A 73 2.26 -22.81 -13.17
C HIS A 73 2.94 -23.38 -14.43
N SER A 74 3.80 -22.62 -15.11
CA SER A 74 4.61 -23.13 -16.23
C SER A 74 5.81 -23.97 -15.78
N VAL A 75 6.22 -23.88 -14.51
CA VAL A 75 7.36 -24.63 -13.96
C VAL A 75 6.91 -25.96 -13.31
N ASP A 76 5.64 -26.08 -12.94
CA ASP A 76 4.99 -27.31 -12.44
C ASP A 76 4.44 -28.17 -13.61
N GLU A 77 5.18 -28.23 -14.72
CA GLU A 77 4.95 -29.18 -15.82
C GLU A 77 6.28 -29.86 -16.16
N ILE A 78 6.84 -30.65 -15.23
CA ILE A 78 7.89 -31.65 -15.53
C ILE A 78 7.68 -32.92 -14.73
#